data_AF-A0A419I3D3-F1
#
_entry.id   AF-A0A419I3D3-F1
#
_cell.length_a   1.000
_cell.length_b   1.000
_cell.length_c   1.000
_cell.angle_alpha   90.00
_cell.angle_beta   90.00
_cell.angle_gamma   90.00
#
_symmetry.space_group_name_H-M   'P 1'
#
loop_
_entity.id
_entity.type
_entity.pdbx_description
1 polymer ?
#
loop_
_entity_poly.entity_id
_entity_poly.type
_entity_poly.pdbx_seq_one_letter_code
_entity_poly.pdbx_strand_id
1 'polypeptide(L)'
;MSMLNLAKGVREDFRDMRIDAARLTRVTSPADEPGSNGYNELLVNRGQPPGAFVAGEAQVNQLYAHADELVKRLEKALGIIQSSDEQAGADVKNAAASGQGEGFA
;
A
#
# COMPACT_ATOMS: atom_id res chain seq x y z
N MET A 1 2.38 20.04 -11.54
CA MET A 1 1.89 19.08 -10.52
C MET A 1 3.09 18.62 -9.70
N SER A 2 2.99 18.49 -8.38
CA SER A 2 4.09 17.94 -7.56
C SER A 2 4.13 16.42 -7.67
N MET A 3 5.32 15.82 -7.49
CA MET A 3 5.49 14.36 -7.43
C MET A 3 4.62 13.72 -6.36
N LEU A 4 4.40 14.40 -5.23
CA LEU A 4 3.50 13.95 -4.18
C LEU A 4 2.05 13.84 -4.66
N ASN A 5 1.55 14.83 -5.40
CA ASN A 5 0.18 14.80 -5.92
C ASN A 5 0.01 13.69 -6.96
N LEU A 6 1.03 13.46 -7.80
CA LEU A 6 1.02 12.35 -8.74
C LEU A 6 0.98 10.99 -8.00
N ALA A 7 1.84 10.80 -7.00
CA ALA A 7 1.88 9.56 -6.21
C ALA A 7 0.56 9.31 -5.47
N LYS A 8 -0.07 10.36 -4.94
CA LYS A 8 -1.41 10.27 -4.30
C LYS A 8 -2.48 9.86 -5.30
N GLY A 9 -2.47 10.43 -6.51
CA GLY A 9 -3.39 10.05 -7.59
C GLY A 9 -3.25 8.58 -7.95
N VAL A 10 -2.02 8.13 -8.26
CA VAL A 10 -1.74 6.73 -8.59
C VAL A 10 -2.14 5.77 -7.47
N ARG A 11 -1.92 6.14 -6.19
CA ARG A 11 -2.37 5.33 -5.05
C ARG A 11 -3.89 5.18 -5.03
N GLU A 12 -4.63 6.25 -5.32
CA GLU A 12 -6.10 6.20 -5.35
C GLU A 12 -6.60 5.36 -6.53
N ASP A 13 -5.98 5.50 -7.71
CA ASP A 13 -6.31 4.66 -8.88
C ASP A 13 -6.16 3.17 -8.55
N PHE A 14 -5.06 2.79 -7.87
CA PHE A 14 -4.89 1.41 -7.43
C PHE A 14 -5.85 1.02 -6.31
N ARG A 15 -6.19 1.94 -5.40
CA ARG A 15 -7.18 1.68 -4.34
C ARG A 15 -8.53 1.30 -4.93
N ASP A 16 -8.97 2.02 -5.95
CA ASP A 16 -10.23 1.76 -6.64
C ASP A 16 -10.15 0.44 -7.43
N MET A 17 -9.04 0.22 -8.14
CA MET A 17 -8.83 -1.02 -8.90
C MET A 17 -8.83 -2.28 -8.03
N ARG A 18 -8.42 -2.20 -6.76
CA ARG A 18 -8.48 -3.35 -5.82
C ARG A 18 -9.90 -3.89 -5.66
N ILE A 19 -10.92 -3.02 -5.69
CA ILE A 19 -12.32 -3.43 -5.55
C ILE A 19 -12.74 -4.26 -6.75
N ASP A 20 -12.41 -3.80 -7.95
CA ASP A 20 -12.78 -4.49 -9.19
C ASP A 20 -11.99 -5.78 -9.38
N ALA A 21 -10.69 -5.77 -9.07
CA ALA A 21 -9.88 -6.97 -9.09
C ALA A 21 -10.42 -8.06 -8.13
N ALA A 22 -10.81 -7.67 -6.90
CA ALA A 22 -11.41 -8.59 -5.93
C ALA A 22 -12.79 -9.12 -6.35
N ARG A 23 -13.54 -8.38 -7.18
CA ARG A 23 -14.80 -8.84 -7.76
C ARG A 23 -14.58 -9.83 -8.89
N LEU A 24 -13.57 -9.59 -9.74
CA LEU A 24 -13.23 -10.50 -10.83
C LEU A 24 -12.84 -11.90 -10.32
N THR A 25 -12.24 -12.02 -9.13
CA THR A 25 -11.93 -13.35 -8.54
C THR A 25 -13.16 -14.14 -8.08
N ARG A 26 -14.36 -13.59 -8.23
CA ARG A 26 -15.64 -14.18 -7.78
C ARG A 26 -16.61 -14.45 -8.92
N VAL A 27 -16.18 -14.30 -10.17
CA VAL A 27 -17.02 -14.68 -11.32
C VAL A 27 -17.24 -16.19 -11.33
N THR A 28 -18.39 -16.58 -11.89
CA THR A 28 -18.77 -17.99 -12.02
C THR A 28 -18.93 -18.34 -13.49
N SER A 29 -18.82 -19.63 -13.80
CA SER A 29 -19.06 -20.15 -15.14
C SER A 29 -20.41 -19.67 -15.69
N PRO A 30 -20.47 -19.24 -16.97
CA PRO A 30 -21.73 -18.81 -17.60
C PRO A 30 -22.71 -19.97 -17.85
N ALA A 31 -22.21 -21.21 -17.88
CA ALA A 31 -23.00 -22.43 -17.99
C ALA A 31 -22.32 -23.57 -17.21
N ASP A 32 -23.13 -24.53 -16.74
CA ASP A 32 -22.63 -25.75 -16.09
C ASP A 32 -22.29 -26.81 -17.16
N GLU A 33 -21.17 -26.58 -17.84
CA GLU A 33 -20.63 -27.50 -18.83
C GLU A 33 -19.10 -27.48 -18.81
N PRO A 34 -18.42 -28.55 -19.26
CA PRO A 34 -16.97 -28.71 -19.08
C PRO A 34 -16.10 -27.55 -19.60
N GLY A 35 -16.45 -26.96 -20.74
CA GLY A 35 -15.71 -25.85 -21.35
C GLY A 35 -15.79 -24.57 -20.52
N SER A 36 -17.01 -24.18 -20.13
CA SER A 36 -17.29 -23.01 -19.28
C SER A 36 -16.66 -23.15 -17.91
N ASN A 37 -16.75 -24.33 -17.30
CA ASN A 37 -16.14 -24.63 -16.02
C ASN A 37 -14.60 -24.60 -16.09
N GLY A 38 -14.01 -25.24 -17.11
CA GLY A 38 -12.56 -25.22 -17.30
C GLY A 38 -12.02 -23.84 -17.60
N TYR A 39 -12.71 -23.04 -18.43
CA TYR A 39 -12.32 -21.66 -18.69
C TYR A 39 -12.43 -20.79 -17.43
N ASN A 40 -13.51 -20.92 -16.66
CA ASN A 40 -13.68 -20.18 -15.40
C ASN A 40 -12.57 -20.54 -14.39
N GLU A 41 -12.17 -21.82 -14.31
CA GLU A 41 -11.07 -22.25 -13.46
C GLU A 41 -9.75 -21.53 -13.81
N LEU A 42 -9.43 -21.36 -15.10
CA LEU A 42 -8.25 -20.59 -15.53
C LEU A 42 -8.29 -19.12 -15.08
N LEU A 43 -9.47 -18.57 -14.78
CA LEU A 43 -9.64 -17.19 -14.35
C LEU A 43 -9.58 -17.05 -12.82
N VAL A 44 -10.29 -17.90 -12.07
CA VAL A 44 -10.53 -17.70 -10.64
C VAL A 44 -9.85 -18.71 -9.71
N ASN A 45 -9.10 -19.68 -10.25
CA ASN A 45 -8.39 -20.68 -9.44
C ASN A 45 -7.50 -20.01 -8.38
N ARG A 46 -7.66 -20.42 -7.11
CA ARG A 46 -6.82 -19.96 -5.99
C ARG A 46 -5.66 -20.92 -5.69
N GLY A 47 -5.57 -22.04 -6.40
CA GLY A 47 -4.48 -23.01 -6.35
C GLY A 47 -3.24 -22.58 -7.14
N GLN A 48 -2.40 -23.55 -7.48
CA GLN A 48 -1.17 -23.33 -8.25
C GLN A 48 -1.26 -24.00 -9.63
N PRO A 49 -1.04 -23.27 -10.74
CA PRO A 49 -0.85 -21.82 -10.81
C PRO A 49 -2.15 -21.05 -10.49
N PRO A 50 -2.06 -19.81 -9.95
CA PRO A 50 -3.25 -18.99 -9.71
C PRO A 50 -3.92 -18.64 -11.05
N GLY A 51 -5.25 -18.54 -11.02
CA GLY A 51 -6.01 -18.05 -12.15
C GLY A 51 -5.68 -16.60 -12.48
N ALA A 52 -5.92 -16.19 -13.72
CA ALA A 52 -5.51 -14.89 -14.23
C ALA A 52 -6.03 -13.71 -13.37
N PHE A 53 -7.28 -13.77 -12.90
CA PHE A 53 -7.85 -12.72 -12.06
C PHE A 53 -7.28 -12.74 -10.64
N VAL A 54 -6.95 -13.91 -10.10
CA VAL A 54 -6.30 -14.04 -8.78
C VAL A 54 -4.88 -13.47 -8.84
N ALA A 55 -4.12 -13.78 -9.89
CA ALA A 55 -2.80 -13.19 -10.12
C ALA A 55 -2.89 -11.66 -10.30
N GLY A 56 -3.89 -11.17 -11.05
CA GLY A 56 -4.15 -9.74 -11.20
C GLY A 56 -4.49 -9.05 -9.89
N GLU A 57 -5.36 -9.63 -9.05
CA GLU A 57 -5.67 -9.10 -7.71
C GLU A 57 -4.41 -8.97 -6.84
N ALA A 58 -3.55 -9.99 -6.84
CA ALA A 58 -2.28 -9.96 -6.12
C ALA A 58 -1.38 -8.81 -6.61
N GLN A 59 -1.28 -8.63 -7.93
CA GLN A 59 -0.47 -7.57 -8.53
C GLN A 59 -0.99 -6.16 -8.17
N VAL A 60 -2.31 -5.93 -8.25
CA VAL A 60 -2.91 -4.64 -7.89
C VAL A 60 -2.69 -4.32 -6.41
N ASN A 61 -2.80 -5.32 -5.53
CA ASN A 61 -2.50 -5.15 -4.11
C ASN A 61 -1.03 -4.74 -3.86
N GLN A 62 -0.08 -5.33 -4.59
CA GLN A 62 1.34 -4.96 -4.52
C GLN A 62 1.58 -3.54 -5.03
N LEU A 63 0.97 -3.16 -6.15
CA LEU A 63 1.07 -1.80 -6.71
C LEU A 63 0.51 -0.75 -5.77
N TYR A 64 -0.64 -1.01 -5.14
CA TYR A 64 -1.20 -0.14 -4.10
C TYR A 64 -0.25 0.02 -2.92
N ALA A 65 0.30 -1.08 -2.40
CA ALA A 65 1.22 -1.04 -1.27
C ALA A 65 2.48 -0.22 -1.59
N HIS A 66 3.02 -0.38 -2.81
CA HIS A 66 4.16 0.39 -3.27
C HIS A 66 3.85 1.88 -3.42
N ALA A 67 2.71 2.23 -4.02
CA ALA A 67 2.28 3.62 -4.16
C ALA A 67 2.03 4.28 -2.79
N ASP A 68 1.45 3.55 -1.84
CA ASP A 68 1.26 4.04 -0.47
C ASP A 68 2.59 4.29 0.26
N GLU A 69 3.57 3.41 0.09
CA GLU A 69 4.90 3.62 0.62
C GLU A 69 5.58 4.85 0.00
N LEU A 70 5.47 5.02 -1.32
CA LEU A 70 6.03 6.17 -2.01
C LEU A 70 5.42 7.48 -1.50
N VAL A 71 4.09 7.54 -1.32
CA VAL A 71 3.40 8.70 -0.74
C VAL A 71 3.98 9.02 0.64
N LYS A 72 4.08 8.03 1.53
CA LYS A 72 4.64 8.22 2.89
C LYS A 72 6.07 8.76 2.86
N ARG A 73 6.93 8.21 1.99
CA ARG A 73 8.32 8.65 1.85
C ARG A 73 8.41 10.10 1.36
N LEU A 74 7.56 10.48 0.40
CA LEU A 74 7.50 11.86 -0.11
C LEU A 74 6.96 12.84 0.93
N GLU A 75 5.94 12.46 1.70
CA GLU A 75 5.41 13.29 2.79
C GLU A 75 6.46 13.52 3.89
N LYS A 76 7.23 12.47 4.25
CA LYS A 76 8.37 12.61 5.18
C LYS A 76 9.45 13.54 4.61
N ALA A 77 9.87 13.34 3.35
CA ALA A 77 10.91 14.17 2.73
C ALA A 77 10.53 15.66 2.58
N LEU A 78 9.24 15.94 2.44
CA LEU A 78 8.70 17.30 2.37
C LEU A 78 8.41 17.91 3.75
N GLY A 79 8.69 17.19 4.84
CA GLY A 79 8.42 17.64 6.21
C GLY A 79 6.92 17.77 6.54
N ILE A 80 6.04 17.15 5.74
CA ILE A 80 4.59 17.14 5.97
C ILE A 80 4.25 16.21 7.15
N ILE A 81 5.01 15.12 7.28
CA ILE A 81 4.93 14.19 8.41
C ILE A 81 6.24 14.29 9.17
N GLN A 82 6.18 14.66 10.45
CA GLN A 82 7.33 14.59 11.35
C GLN A 82 7.76 13.14 11.52
N SER A 83 9.04 12.87 11.31
CA SER A 83 9.58 11.57 11.65
C SER A 83 9.82 11.48 13.16
N SER A 84 9.52 10.31 13.74
CA SER A 84 9.80 10.02 15.15
C SER A 84 11.25 10.32 15.55
N ASP A 85 12.19 10.23 14.61
CA ASP A 85 13.62 10.53 14.85
C ASP A 85 13.89 12.03 15.02
N GLU A 86 13.15 12.90 14.32
CA GLU A 86 13.23 14.36 14.52
C GLU A 86 12.64 14.77 15.88
N GLN A 87 11.57 14.11 16.31
CA GLN A 87 11.02 14.27 17.65
C GLN A 87 12.01 13.80 18.72
N ALA A 88 12.59 12.61 18.56
CA ALA A 88 13.57 12.07 19.51
C ALA A 88 14.84 12.93 19.59
N GLY A 89 15.31 13.46 18.45
CA GLY A 89 16.41 14.42 18.42
C GLY A 89 16.08 15.74 19.12
N ALA A 90 14.85 16.24 18.94
CA ALA A 90 14.36 17.42 19.66
C ALA A 90 14.22 17.17 21.16
N ASP A 91 13.70 16.00 21.56
CA ASP A 91 13.51 15.62 22.97
C ASP A 91 14.84 15.42 23.69
N VAL A 92 15.83 14.78 23.05
CA VAL A 92 17.20 14.67 23.60
C VAL A 92 17.86 16.04 23.72
N LYS A 93 17.68 16.92 22.73
CA LYS A 93 18.23 18.29 22.77
C LYS A 93 17.56 19.15 23.84
N ASN A 94 16.25 18.99 24.03
CA ASN A 94 15.49 19.65 25.09
C ASN A 94 15.87 19.11 26.47
N ALA A 95 16.05 17.79 26.62
CA ALA A 95 16.54 17.16 27.85
C ALA A 95 17.98 17.58 28.19
N ALA A 96 18.84 17.77 27.18
CA ALA A 96 20.19 18.28 27.37
C ALA A 96 20.19 19.78 27.77
N ALA A 97 19.24 20.56 27.25
CA ALA A 97 19.09 21.98 27.61
C ALA A 97 18.48 22.18 29.01
N SER A 98 17.59 21.29 29.46
CA SER A 98 17.01 21.32 30.81
C SER A 98 17.92 20.72 31.89
N GLY A 99 19.02 20.05 31.50
CA GLY A 99 20.04 19.53 32.43
C GLY A 99 21.18 20.50 32.78
N GLN A 100 21.22 21.70 32.19
CA GLN A 100 22.21 22.74 32.51
C GLN A 100 21.72 23.66 33.64
N GLY A 101 21.44 23.10 34.81
CA GLY A 101 21.14 23.93 35.97
C GLY A 101 20.42 23.19 37.09
N GLU A 102 21.09 22.23 37.73
CA GLU A 102 21.06 22.09 39.20
C GLU A 102 22.09 21.03 39.60
N GLY A 103 23.09 21.50 40.34
CA GLY A 103 24.26 20.73 40.74
C GLY A 103 23.94 19.64 41.77
N PHE A 104 24.70 18.56 41.70
CA PHE A 104 24.92 17.68 42.84
C PHE A 104 26.25 18.08 43.48
N ALA A 105 26.16 18.88 44.54
CA ALA A 105 27.21 19.14 45.52
C ALA A 105 26.62 18.93 46.92
#